data_AF-A0A1X1J5S8-F1
#
_entry.id   AF-A0A1X1J5S8-F1
#
_cell.length_a   1.000
_cell.length_b   1.000
_cell.length_c   1.000
_cell.angle_alpha   90.00
_cell.angle_beta   90.00
_cell.angle_gamma   90.00
#
_symmetry.space_group_name_H-M   'P 1'
#
loop_
_entity.id
_entity.type
_entity.pdbx_description
1 polymer ?
#
loop_
_entity_poly.entity_id
_entity_poly.type
_entity_poly.pdbx_seq_one_letter_code
_entity_poly.pdbx_strand_id
1 'polypeptide(L)'
;MGKWTCKCGKAMNDHRSPDPNAYSVYSDELFEEIINKADDHNKISYDDISEASFYMWKCPECGSFMVFGEDGGRDCFTFYERQEAEKVEPLFDPDQELNLVVVEFQEGGNGYTYICDDPNIHIGHAVIVPVGKESTEKTALVVQKYHALPKDVTFPVEKLKRVIRRYSHFDPHTSKTVCRNLIKLGRILDACSKNAKPANQQYYSIKTPLGYFWLELNRVPIPMKITQIQVRDKKYQVEGAFYIKPLEINCRKFYELELCADFDIDASRWIDVLSDENVWGNSWELNGFQFGITAGESPEFEDEVVARKYSRIPLYSDWHPEFQDYYGFSLAWKKYESDSDLSIDFYTT
;
A
#
# COMPACT_ATOMS: atom_id res chain seq x y z
N MET A 1 -25.38 -37.41 -53.49
CA MET A 1 -25.06 -37.53 -52.05
C MET A 1 -23.77 -38.32 -51.93
N GLY A 2 -22.67 -37.64 -51.59
CA GLY A 2 -21.38 -38.31 -51.41
C GLY A 2 -21.41 -39.21 -50.19
N LYS A 3 -20.79 -40.39 -50.29
CA LYS A 3 -20.57 -41.26 -49.13
C LYS A 3 -19.29 -40.84 -48.43
N TRP A 4 -19.40 -40.14 -47.30
CA TRP A 4 -18.27 -39.75 -46.47
C TRP A 4 -17.80 -40.91 -45.60
N THR A 5 -16.50 -41.10 -45.52
CA THR A 5 -15.85 -42.13 -44.71
C THR A 5 -14.73 -41.47 -43.93
N CYS A 6 -14.70 -41.65 -42.61
CA CYS A 6 -13.61 -41.18 -41.78
C CYS A 6 -12.30 -41.91 -42.14
N LYS A 7 -11.14 -41.32 -41.83
CA LYS A 7 -9.82 -41.96 -42.03
C LYS A 7 -9.68 -43.30 -41.29
N CYS A 8 -10.44 -43.54 -40.23
CA CYS A 8 -10.48 -44.83 -39.54
C CYS A 8 -11.29 -45.92 -40.29
N GLY A 9 -11.92 -45.59 -41.41
CA GLY A 9 -12.77 -46.51 -42.19
C GLY A 9 -14.25 -46.48 -41.83
N LYS A 10 -14.66 -45.70 -40.80
CA LYS A 10 -16.06 -45.56 -40.41
C LYS A 10 -16.86 -44.79 -41.47
N ALA A 11 -17.93 -45.40 -41.96
CA ALA A 11 -18.91 -44.72 -42.81
C ALA A 11 -19.71 -43.69 -41.98
N MET A 12 -19.82 -42.47 -42.51
CA MET A 12 -20.43 -41.30 -41.85
C MET A 12 -21.70 -40.84 -42.59
N ASN A 13 -22.42 -41.79 -43.17
CA ASN A 13 -23.65 -41.55 -43.92
C ASN A 13 -24.74 -42.33 -43.18
N ASP A 14 -25.86 -41.68 -42.86
CA ASP A 14 -26.99 -42.17 -42.05
C ASP A 14 -26.99 -41.70 -40.58
N HIS A 15 -26.92 -40.39 -40.39
CA HIS A 15 -27.06 -39.73 -39.10
C HIS A 15 -28.50 -39.28 -38.84
N ARG A 16 -29.00 -39.43 -37.61
CA ARG A 16 -30.32 -38.90 -37.18
C ARG A 16 -30.15 -37.45 -36.75
N SER A 17 -31.09 -36.58 -37.12
CA SER A 17 -31.15 -35.20 -36.60
C SER A 17 -31.99 -35.14 -35.32
N PRO A 18 -31.52 -34.52 -34.23
CA PRO A 18 -30.18 -33.94 -34.06
C PRO A 18 -29.11 -35.01 -33.81
N ASP A 19 -27.92 -34.86 -34.43
CA ASP A 19 -26.80 -35.76 -34.17
C ASP A 19 -25.89 -35.15 -33.08
N PRO A 20 -25.62 -35.86 -31.98
CA PRO A 20 -24.80 -35.33 -30.89
C PRO A 20 -23.32 -35.11 -31.28
N ASN A 21 -22.89 -35.60 -32.43
CA ASN A 21 -21.54 -35.43 -32.95
C ASN A 21 -21.43 -34.34 -34.03
N ALA A 22 -22.52 -33.63 -34.33
CA ALA A 22 -22.53 -32.51 -35.25
C ALA A 22 -22.36 -31.19 -34.48
N TYR A 23 -21.44 -30.35 -34.94
CA TYR A 23 -21.09 -29.08 -34.31
C TYR A 23 -21.19 -27.94 -35.32
N SER A 24 -21.78 -26.83 -34.89
CA SER A 24 -21.66 -25.52 -35.55
C SER A 24 -20.44 -24.82 -35.00
N VAL A 25 -19.56 -24.32 -35.87
CA VAL A 25 -18.35 -23.59 -35.48
C VAL A 25 -18.50 -22.12 -35.86
N TYR A 26 -18.15 -21.23 -34.94
CA TYR A 26 -18.22 -19.77 -35.10
C TYR A 26 -16.82 -19.18 -34.94
N SER A 27 -16.51 -18.09 -35.66
CA SER A 27 -15.31 -17.29 -35.40
C SER A 27 -15.42 -16.61 -34.02
N ASP A 28 -14.28 -16.18 -33.46
CA ASP A 28 -14.27 -15.47 -32.17
C ASP A 28 -15.15 -14.22 -32.20
N GLU A 29 -15.12 -13.45 -33.30
CA GLU A 29 -15.96 -12.27 -33.51
C GLU A 29 -17.46 -12.62 -33.51
N LEU A 30 -17.85 -13.68 -34.23
CA LEU A 30 -19.25 -14.11 -34.32
C LEU A 30 -19.73 -14.74 -33.01
N PHE A 31 -18.83 -15.41 -32.28
CA PHE A 31 -19.11 -15.98 -30.97
C PHE A 31 -19.36 -14.88 -29.93
N GLU A 32 -18.56 -13.80 -29.93
CA GLU A 32 -18.80 -12.64 -29.08
C GLU A 32 -20.15 -11.98 -29.40
N GLU A 33 -20.50 -11.83 -30.67
CA GLU A 33 -21.83 -11.32 -31.08
C GLU A 33 -22.98 -12.19 -30.56
N ILE A 34 -22.86 -13.52 -30.66
CA ILE A 34 -23.87 -14.47 -30.18
C ILE A 34 -24.01 -14.41 -28.65
N ILE A 35 -22.89 -14.38 -27.92
CA ILE A 35 -22.90 -14.33 -26.45
C ILE A 35 -23.45 -13.01 -25.93
N ASN A 36 -23.19 -11.90 -26.62
CA ASN A 36 -23.73 -10.59 -26.25
C ASN A 36 -25.26 -10.49 -26.40
N LYS A 37 -25.90 -11.46 -27.05
CA LYS A 37 -27.38 -11.57 -27.16
C LYS A 37 -27.99 -12.54 -26.14
N ALA A 38 -27.19 -13.14 -25.26
CA ALA A 38 -27.71 -14.03 -24.24
C ALA A 38 -28.55 -13.24 -23.21
N ASP A 39 -29.66 -13.84 -22.76
CA ASP A 39 -30.48 -13.27 -21.68
C ASP A 39 -29.79 -13.39 -20.31
N ASP A 40 -30.40 -12.84 -19.27
CA ASP A 40 -29.90 -12.86 -17.88
C ASP A 40 -29.69 -14.29 -17.31
N HIS A 41 -30.11 -15.34 -18.03
CA HIS A 41 -29.93 -16.75 -17.68
C HIS A 41 -28.98 -17.49 -18.65
N ASN A 42 -28.18 -16.76 -19.44
CA ASN A 42 -27.29 -17.30 -20.47
C ASN A 42 -28.01 -18.14 -21.54
N LYS A 43 -29.30 -17.86 -21.83
CA LYS A 43 -30.00 -18.49 -22.94
C LYS A 43 -30.00 -17.56 -24.16
N ILE A 44 -29.78 -18.16 -25.32
CA ILE A 44 -29.77 -17.45 -26.61
C ILE A 44 -30.96 -17.95 -27.42
N SER A 45 -31.73 -17.04 -28.00
CA SER A 45 -32.81 -17.41 -28.93
C SER A 45 -32.23 -18.05 -30.18
N TYR A 46 -32.92 -19.04 -30.75
CA TYR A 46 -32.49 -19.65 -32.00
C TYR A 46 -32.40 -18.62 -33.15
N ASP A 47 -33.28 -17.61 -33.14
CA ASP A 47 -33.30 -16.53 -34.14
C ASP A 47 -32.11 -15.56 -34.01
N ASP A 48 -31.41 -15.59 -32.87
CA ASP A 48 -30.26 -14.74 -32.57
C ASP A 48 -28.92 -15.41 -32.92
N ILE A 49 -28.94 -16.69 -33.28
CA ILE A 49 -27.77 -17.46 -33.68
C ILE A 49 -27.51 -17.21 -35.17
N SER A 50 -26.46 -16.44 -35.47
CA SER A 50 -25.95 -16.22 -36.82
C SER A 50 -25.54 -17.55 -37.49
N GLU A 51 -25.50 -17.60 -38.82
CA GLU A 51 -25.05 -18.80 -39.54
C GLU A 51 -23.61 -19.19 -39.14
N ALA A 52 -23.37 -20.49 -38.99
CA ALA A 52 -22.07 -21.02 -38.60
C ALA A 52 -21.01 -20.73 -39.68
N SER A 53 -19.78 -20.42 -39.25
CA SER A 53 -18.65 -20.23 -40.17
C SER A 53 -18.33 -21.50 -40.95
N PHE A 54 -18.52 -22.67 -40.32
CA PHE A 54 -18.54 -23.98 -40.98
C PHE A 54 -19.16 -25.03 -40.05
N TYR A 55 -19.50 -26.19 -40.63
CA TYR A 55 -20.00 -27.34 -39.88
C TYR A 55 -18.90 -28.37 -39.69
N MET A 56 -18.86 -28.99 -38.51
CA MET A 56 -17.88 -30.00 -38.16
C MET A 56 -18.57 -31.24 -37.59
N TRP A 57 -18.00 -32.42 -37.86
CA TRP A 57 -18.49 -33.69 -37.34
C TRP A 57 -17.39 -34.47 -36.65
N LYS A 58 -17.65 -34.94 -35.43
CA LYS A 58 -16.73 -35.82 -34.71
C LYS A 58 -17.01 -37.28 -35.07
N CYS A 59 -16.00 -38.02 -35.52
CA CYS A 59 -16.14 -39.46 -35.72
C CYS A 59 -16.40 -40.12 -34.35
N PRO A 60 -17.51 -40.87 -34.19
CA PRO A 60 -17.81 -41.51 -32.92
C PRO A 60 -16.85 -42.66 -32.58
N GLU A 61 -16.11 -43.17 -33.56
CA GLU A 61 -15.20 -44.30 -33.38
C GLU A 61 -13.79 -43.86 -32.96
N CYS A 62 -13.20 -42.90 -33.67
CA CYS A 62 -11.82 -42.47 -33.41
C CYS A 62 -11.69 -41.04 -32.88
N GLY A 63 -12.80 -40.33 -32.68
CA GLY A 63 -12.82 -38.95 -32.18
C GLY A 63 -12.28 -37.90 -33.15
N SER A 64 -11.86 -38.29 -34.36
CA SER A 64 -11.34 -37.36 -35.35
C SER A 64 -12.42 -36.43 -35.90
N PHE A 65 -12.08 -35.16 -36.10
CA PHE A 65 -13.00 -34.18 -36.65
C PHE A 65 -12.91 -34.10 -38.18
N MET A 66 -14.07 -33.96 -38.83
CA MET A 66 -14.18 -33.62 -40.25
C MET A 66 -14.88 -32.28 -40.37
N VAL A 67 -14.31 -31.37 -41.15
CA VAL A 67 -14.89 -30.06 -41.44
C VAL A 67 -15.51 -30.10 -42.83
N PHE A 68 -16.74 -29.59 -42.95
CA PHE A 68 -17.40 -29.38 -44.23
C PHE A 68 -17.33 -27.90 -44.56
N GLY A 69 -16.51 -27.55 -45.54
CA GLY A 69 -16.41 -26.20 -46.08
C GLY A 69 -16.49 -26.23 -47.61
N GLU A 70 -17.15 -25.24 -48.19
CA GLU A 70 -17.02 -24.92 -49.60
C GLU A 70 -15.78 -24.04 -49.76
N ASP A 71 -14.62 -24.65 -50.01
CA ASP A 71 -13.64 -24.15 -50.98
C ASP A 71 -12.32 -24.93 -50.95
N GLY A 72 -11.83 -25.24 -52.15
CA GLY A 72 -10.62 -26.02 -52.37
C GLY A 72 -9.36 -25.24 -52.08
N GLY A 73 -8.55 -25.70 -51.14
CA GLY A 73 -7.16 -25.30 -51.06
C GLY A 73 -6.55 -25.35 -49.66
N ARG A 74 -5.83 -26.44 -49.39
CA ARG A 74 -4.90 -26.66 -48.27
C ARG A 74 -5.55 -26.90 -46.89
N ASP A 75 -5.85 -28.18 -46.67
CA ASP A 75 -6.24 -28.79 -45.40
C ASP A 75 -5.07 -28.86 -44.40
N CYS A 76 -4.75 -27.77 -43.70
CA CYS A 76 -4.01 -27.84 -42.44
C CYS A 76 -4.47 -26.71 -41.51
N PHE A 77 -5.37 -27.05 -40.59
CA PHE A 77 -5.72 -26.19 -39.46
C PHE A 77 -5.39 -26.93 -38.16
N THR A 78 -4.66 -26.23 -37.27
CA THR A 78 -4.35 -26.71 -35.92
C THR A 78 -5.49 -26.29 -35.00
N PHE A 79 -6.20 -27.25 -34.42
CA PHE A 79 -7.26 -27.00 -33.46
C PHE A 79 -6.70 -27.10 -32.04
N TYR A 80 -7.08 -26.14 -31.19
CA TYR A 80 -6.92 -26.24 -29.75
C TYR A 80 -8.22 -26.79 -29.17
N GLU A 81 -8.16 -27.93 -28.49
CA GLU A 81 -9.27 -28.42 -27.67
C GLU A 81 -9.39 -27.50 -26.45
N ARG A 82 -10.54 -26.84 -26.29
CA ARG A 82 -10.87 -26.20 -25.01
C ARG A 82 -11.12 -27.34 -24.03
N GLN A 83 -10.08 -27.73 -23.29
CA GLN A 83 -10.30 -28.52 -22.09
C GLN A 83 -11.28 -27.73 -21.20
N GLU A 84 -12.38 -28.37 -20.80
CA GLU A 84 -13.10 -27.91 -19.62
C GLU A 84 -12.05 -27.74 -18.55
N ALA A 85 -11.89 -26.52 -18.04
CA ALA A 85 -10.90 -26.24 -17.01
C ALA A 85 -11.05 -27.34 -15.97
N GLU A 86 -9.97 -28.11 -15.73
CA GLU A 86 -9.88 -28.99 -14.56
C GLU A 86 -10.49 -28.21 -13.41
N LYS A 87 -11.39 -28.83 -12.62
CA LYS A 87 -11.95 -28.21 -11.42
C LYS A 87 -10.77 -27.65 -10.63
N VAL A 88 -10.52 -26.36 -10.79
CA VAL A 88 -9.42 -25.67 -10.15
C VAL A 88 -9.79 -25.77 -8.70
N GLU A 89 -9.00 -26.52 -7.93
CA GLU A 89 -9.13 -26.49 -6.48
C GLU A 89 -9.19 -25.01 -6.09
N PRO A 90 -10.22 -24.59 -5.36
CA PRO A 90 -10.42 -23.18 -5.09
C PRO A 90 -9.12 -22.64 -4.49
N LEU A 91 -8.56 -21.61 -5.14
CA LEU A 91 -7.29 -20.97 -4.75
C LEU A 91 -7.31 -20.47 -3.30
N PHE A 92 -8.52 -20.31 -2.76
CA PHE A 92 -8.78 -19.93 -1.38
C PHE A 92 -9.70 -20.97 -0.74
N ASP A 93 -9.33 -21.40 0.46
CA ASP A 93 -10.26 -22.14 1.32
C ASP A 93 -11.44 -21.20 1.66
N PRO A 94 -12.70 -21.59 1.36
CA PRO A 94 -13.88 -20.76 1.60
C PRO A 94 -14.08 -20.39 3.08
N ASP A 95 -13.48 -21.14 4.00
CA ASP A 95 -13.54 -20.89 5.44
C ASP A 95 -12.29 -20.16 5.98
N GLN A 96 -11.30 -19.88 5.13
CA GLN A 96 -10.12 -19.10 5.51
C GLN A 96 -10.40 -17.60 5.42
N GLU A 97 -10.33 -16.92 6.56
CA GLU A 97 -10.45 -15.46 6.62
C GLU A 97 -9.26 -14.77 5.95
N LEU A 98 -9.56 -13.80 5.08
CA LEU A 98 -8.58 -13.02 4.34
C LEU A 98 -8.30 -11.69 5.05
N ASN A 99 -7.02 -11.35 5.12
CA ASN A 99 -6.57 -10.03 5.52
C ASN A 99 -6.59 -9.11 4.29
N LEU A 100 -7.45 -8.11 4.29
CA LEU A 100 -7.64 -7.21 3.16
C LEU A 100 -7.29 -5.77 3.55
N VAL A 101 -6.69 -5.05 2.61
CA VAL A 101 -6.43 -3.62 2.71
C VAL A 101 -7.01 -2.90 1.52
N VAL A 102 -7.57 -1.71 1.75
CA VAL A 102 -7.92 -0.77 0.69
C VAL A 102 -6.80 0.25 0.60
N VAL A 103 -6.31 0.47 -0.61
CA VAL A 103 -5.24 1.42 -0.89
C VAL A 103 -5.68 2.50 -1.86
N GLU A 104 -5.17 3.71 -1.64
CA GLU A 104 -5.38 4.86 -2.53
C GLU A 104 -4.04 5.34 -3.10
N PHE A 105 -4.01 5.65 -4.39
CA PHE A 105 -2.82 6.16 -5.08
C PHE A 105 -2.69 7.69 -4.99
N GLN A 106 -3.80 8.36 -4.67
CA GLN A 106 -3.95 9.80 -4.49
C GLN A 106 -4.94 10.00 -3.36
N GLU A 107 -4.70 11.02 -2.53
CA GLU A 107 -5.57 11.33 -1.40
C GLU A 107 -6.99 11.66 -1.86
N GLY A 108 -7.99 11.00 -1.26
CA GLY A 108 -9.40 11.14 -1.66
C GLY A 108 -9.71 10.49 -3.01
N GLY A 109 -8.83 9.61 -3.47
CA GLY A 109 -8.99 8.87 -4.73
C GLY A 109 -9.88 7.64 -4.59
N ASN A 110 -9.91 6.82 -5.65
CA ASN A 110 -10.60 5.53 -5.58
C ASN A 110 -9.78 4.54 -4.75
N GLY A 111 -10.44 3.87 -3.80
CA GLY A 111 -9.89 2.76 -3.04
C GLY A 111 -9.81 1.47 -3.86
N TYR A 112 -8.69 0.77 -3.78
CA TYR A 112 -8.48 -0.52 -4.43
C TYR A 112 -8.13 -1.59 -3.39
N THR A 113 -8.82 -2.73 -3.41
CA THR A 113 -8.60 -3.80 -2.44
C THR A 113 -7.45 -4.72 -2.85
N TYR A 114 -6.59 -5.06 -1.89
CA TYR A 114 -5.51 -6.03 -2.01
C TYR A 114 -5.52 -7.00 -0.82
N ILE A 115 -5.03 -8.21 -1.05
CA ILE A 115 -4.71 -9.16 0.02
C ILE A 115 -3.42 -8.70 0.71
N CYS A 116 -3.41 -8.69 2.03
CA CYS A 116 -2.29 -8.23 2.84
C CYS A 116 -1.84 -9.32 3.81
N ASP A 117 -0.80 -10.06 3.43
CA ASP A 117 -0.27 -11.15 4.26
C ASP A 117 0.55 -10.65 5.46
N ASP A 118 1.10 -9.43 5.38
CA ASP A 118 1.89 -8.83 6.46
C ASP A 118 0.95 -8.21 7.52
N PRO A 119 0.90 -8.77 8.75
CA PRO A 119 0.04 -8.24 9.80
C PRO A 119 0.46 -6.86 10.31
N ASN A 120 1.72 -6.46 10.09
CA ASN A 120 2.31 -5.20 10.57
C ASN A 120 2.01 -4.01 9.64
N ILE A 121 1.28 -4.24 8.54
CA ILE A 121 0.77 -3.16 7.71
C ILE A 121 -0.52 -2.64 8.34
N HIS A 122 -0.51 -1.37 8.70
CA HIS A 122 -1.62 -0.67 9.34
C HIS A 122 -2.18 0.43 8.44
N ILE A 123 -3.36 0.93 8.80
CA ILE A 123 -3.94 2.10 8.17
C ILE A 123 -2.94 3.25 8.27
N GLY A 124 -2.77 3.95 7.16
CA GLY A 124 -1.82 5.03 7.01
C GLY A 124 -0.42 4.61 6.56
N HIS A 125 -0.08 3.32 6.52
CA HIS A 125 1.20 2.90 5.94
C HIS A 125 1.18 3.07 4.41
N ALA A 126 2.31 3.46 3.85
CA ALA A 126 2.53 3.35 2.42
C ALA A 126 2.99 1.92 2.06
N VAL A 127 2.52 1.40 0.94
CA VAL A 127 2.78 0.04 0.48
C VAL A 127 3.11 0.03 -1.01
N ILE A 128 3.88 -0.96 -1.44
CA ILE A 128 4.12 -1.25 -2.85
C ILE A 128 3.14 -2.33 -3.29
N VAL A 129 2.36 -2.03 -4.33
CA VAL A 129 1.34 -2.92 -4.89
C VAL A 129 1.50 -3.05 -6.41
N PRO A 130 1.15 -4.21 -6.99
CA PRO A 130 1.21 -4.43 -8.43
C PRO A 130 -0.04 -3.91 -9.14
N VAL A 131 0.11 -3.10 -10.19
CA VAL A 131 -1.00 -2.48 -10.93
C VAL A 131 -1.01 -2.92 -12.40
N GLY A 132 -2.22 -3.08 -12.97
CA GLY A 132 -2.39 -3.43 -14.39
C GLY A 132 -2.00 -4.86 -14.74
N LYS A 133 -2.07 -5.24 -16.03
CA LYS A 133 -1.76 -6.61 -16.49
C LYS A 133 -0.29 -6.98 -16.27
N GLU A 134 0.60 -6.02 -16.51
CA GLU A 134 2.05 -6.17 -16.36
C GLU A 134 2.53 -6.18 -14.90
N SER A 135 1.62 -6.05 -13.93
CA SER A 135 1.93 -6.01 -12.50
C SER A 135 3.04 -5.01 -12.12
N THR A 136 2.97 -3.82 -12.73
CA THR A 136 3.91 -2.73 -12.44
C THR A 136 3.79 -2.29 -10.99
N GLU A 137 4.91 -2.23 -10.27
CA GLU A 137 4.95 -1.76 -8.89
C GLU A 137 4.58 -0.29 -8.78
N LYS A 138 3.66 0.03 -7.87
CA LYS A 138 3.29 1.40 -7.51
C LYS A 138 3.16 1.56 -6.01
N THR A 139 3.50 2.75 -5.52
CA THR A 139 3.27 3.13 -4.12
C THR A 139 1.83 3.61 -3.93
N ALA A 140 1.17 3.13 -2.88
CA ALA A 140 -0.17 3.54 -2.47
C ALA A 140 -0.26 3.64 -0.95
N LEU A 141 -1.21 4.43 -0.44
CA LEU A 141 -1.48 4.59 1.00
C LEU A 141 -2.58 3.62 1.42
N VAL A 142 -2.39 2.88 2.51
CA VAL A 142 -3.46 2.08 3.11
C VAL A 142 -4.45 3.00 3.81
N VAL A 143 -5.71 2.99 3.38
CA VAL A 143 -6.79 3.82 3.96
C VAL A 143 -7.77 3.01 4.80
N GLN A 144 -7.85 1.70 4.55
CA GLN A 144 -8.71 0.80 5.31
C GLN A 144 -8.06 -0.58 5.44
N LYS A 145 -8.33 -1.26 6.55
CA LYS A 145 -7.96 -2.65 6.78
C LYS A 145 -9.16 -3.38 7.34
N TYR A 146 -9.45 -4.57 6.82
CA TYR A 146 -10.56 -5.39 7.28
C TYR A 146 -10.30 -6.87 7.01
N HIS A 147 -11.11 -7.71 7.65
CA HIS A 147 -11.10 -9.16 7.48
C HIS A 147 -12.41 -9.60 6.85
N ALA A 148 -12.35 -10.57 5.94
CA ALA A 148 -13.53 -11.13 5.29
C ALA A 148 -13.27 -12.57 4.83
N LEU A 149 -14.31 -13.41 4.86
CA LEU A 149 -14.26 -14.69 4.17
C LEU A 149 -14.36 -14.45 2.65
N PRO A 150 -13.79 -15.34 1.80
CA PRO A 150 -13.84 -15.17 0.36
C PRO A 150 -15.24 -14.94 -0.20
N LYS A 151 -16.25 -15.60 0.39
CA LYS A 151 -17.67 -15.48 0.02
C LYS A 151 -18.31 -14.12 0.33
N ASP A 152 -17.73 -13.37 1.26
CA ASP A 152 -18.26 -12.08 1.73
C ASP A 152 -17.65 -10.89 0.95
N VAL A 153 -16.67 -11.16 0.09
CA VAL A 153 -16.04 -10.15 -0.77
C VAL A 153 -16.92 -9.90 -2.00
N THR A 154 -17.22 -8.64 -2.30
CA THR A 154 -18.15 -8.25 -3.37
C THR A 154 -17.62 -8.42 -4.80
N PHE A 155 -16.37 -8.86 -4.95
CA PHE A 155 -15.70 -9.08 -6.24
C PHE A 155 -14.86 -10.37 -6.20
N PRO A 156 -14.51 -10.96 -7.36
CA PRO A 156 -13.80 -12.22 -7.41
C PRO A 156 -12.45 -12.16 -6.69
N VAL A 157 -12.31 -12.94 -5.62
CA VAL A 157 -11.13 -12.99 -4.76
C VAL A 157 -9.91 -13.48 -5.53
N GLU A 158 -10.11 -14.32 -6.55
CA GLU A 158 -9.08 -14.84 -7.44
C GLU A 158 -8.42 -13.75 -8.28
N LYS A 159 -9.10 -12.61 -8.44
CA LYS A 159 -8.56 -11.44 -9.14
C LYS A 159 -7.84 -10.47 -8.20
N LEU A 160 -7.96 -10.66 -6.88
CA LEU A 160 -7.25 -9.83 -5.93
C LEU A 160 -5.76 -10.06 -6.03
N LYS A 161 -5.03 -8.95 -6.09
CA LYS A 161 -3.59 -8.97 -6.01
C LYS A 161 -3.15 -8.83 -4.55
N ARG A 162 -1.89 -9.16 -4.30
CA ARG A 162 -1.27 -9.08 -2.98
C ARG A 162 -0.44 -7.82 -2.85
N VAL A 163 -0.42 -7.25 -1.65
CA VAL A 163 0.59 -6.26 -1.26
C VAL A 163 1.97 -6.92 -1.34
N ILE A 164 2.92 -6.26 -2.01
CA ILE A 164 4.28 -6.81 -2.17
C ILE A 164 5.08 -6.58 -0.88
N ARG A 165 5.05 -5.34 -0.37
CA ARG A 165 5.76 -4.93 0.85
C ARG A 165 5.30 -3.56 1.33
N ARG A 166 5.62 -3.22 2.57
CA ARG A 166 5.57 -1.83 3.06
C ARG A 166 6.61 -0.98 2.30
N TYR A 167 6.21 0.22 1.90
CA TYR A 167 7.10 1.25 1.43
C TYR A 167 7.66 2.02 2.62
N SER A 168 8.96 2.26 2.63
CA SER A 168 9.60 3.15 3.58
C SER A 168 10.76 3.88 2.92
N HIS A 169 10.89 5.16 3.23
CA HIS A 169 12.06 5.97 2.87
C HIS A 169 13.21 5.79 3.87
N PHE A 170 12.94 5.18 5.03
CA PHE A 170 13.93 4.97 6.08
C PHE A 170 14.98 3.94 5.65
N ASP A 171 16.26 4.35 5.67
CA ASP A 171 17.38 3.43 5.49
C ASP A 171 18.00 3.05 6.85
N PRO A 172 17.72 1.84 7.38
CA PRO A 172 18.24 1.41 8.67
C PRO A 172 19.77 1.35 8.71
N HIS A 173 20.46 1.15 7.58
CA HIS A 173 21.92 1.07 7.57
C HIS A 173 22.56 2.44 7.74
N THR A 174 22.11 3.43 6.96
CA THR A 174 22.58 4.81 7.07
C THR A 174 22.23 5.40 8.44
N SER A 175 20.98 5.27 8.91
CA SER A 175 20.56 5.82 10.20
C SER A 175 21.37 5.26 11.39
N LYS A 176 21.63 3.95 11.41
CA LYS A 176 22.50 3.33 12.43
C LYS A 176 23.93 3.83 12.37
N THR A 177 24.44 4.11 11.17
CA THR A 177 25.81 4.62 10.99
C THR A 177 25.93 6.07 11.45
N VAL A 178 24.96 6.92 11.09
CA VAL A 178 24.87 8.32 11.55
C VAL A 178 24.77 8.36 13.07
N CYS A 179 23.80 7.65 13.66
CA CYS A 179 23.61 7.59 15.11
C CYS A 179 24.90 7.16 15.84
N ARG A 180 25.57 6.09 15.37
CA ARG A 180 26.86 5.64 15.94
C ARG A 180 27.94 6.73 15.90
N ASN A 181 28.00 7.51 14.82
CA ASN A 181 28.98 8.58 14.68
C ASN A 181 28.65 9.75 15.62
N LEU A 182 27.38 10.15 15.72
CA LEU A 182 26.92 11.18 16.65
C LEU A 182 27.23 10.80 18.10
N ILE A 183 27.01 9.54 18.47
CA ILE A 183 27.32 9.01 19.81
C ILE A 183 28.81 9.15 20.15
N LYS A 184 29.70 9.01 19.16
CA LYS A 184 31.15 9.12 19.36
C LYS A 184 31.66 10.56 19.39
N LEU A 185 31.02 11.46 18.64
CA LEU A 185 31.50 12.82 18.40
C LEU A 185 30.99 13.82 19.43
N GLY A 186 29.79 13.59 19.97
CA GLY A 186 29.00 14.64 20.59
C GLY A 186 28.52 14.34 22.00
N ARG A 187 28.07 15.39 22.67
CA ARG A 187 27.27 15.25 23.89
C ARG A 187 25.87 14.76 23.53
N ILE A 188 25.41 13.76 24.25
CA ILE A 188 24.06 13.19 24.14
C ILE A 188 23.28 13.56 25.39
N LEU A 189 22.01 13.93 25.23
CA LEU A 189 21.09 13.98 26.36
C LEU A 189 20.50 12.59 26.56
N ASP A 190 20.85 11.91 27.65
CA ASP A 190 20.23 10.63 28.03
C ASP A 190 18.93 10.89 28.79
N ALA A 191 17.81 11.03 28.06
CA ALA A 191 16.49 11.28 28.62
C ALA A 191 15.84 10.03 29.24
N CYS A 192 16.49 8.87 29.20
CA CYS A 192 16.07 7.70 29.97
C CYS A 192 16.47 7.79 31.45
N SER A 193 17.38 8.72 31.80
CA SER A 193 17.80 8.92 33.18
C SER A 193 16.80 9.75 33.98
N LYS A 194 16.46 9.32 35.19
CA LYS A 194 15.50 10.01 36.10
C LYS A 194 15.88 11.45 36.44
N ASN A 195 17.16 11.82 36.26
CA ASN A 195 17.69 13.16 36.53
C ASN A 195 18.10 13.90 35.25
N ALA A 196 17.66 13.43 34.08
CA ALA A 196 17.96 14.07 32.81
C ALA A 196 17.35 15.47 32.76
N LYS A 197 18.20 16.48 32.97
CA LYS A 197 17.84 17.88 32.75
C LYS A 197 18.77 18.42 31.67
N PRO A 198 18.22 18.97 30.58
CA PRO A 198 19.05 19.62 29.58
C PRO A 198 19.75 20.81 30.22
N ALA A 199 21.07 20.87 30.05
CA ALA A 199 21.84 22.04 30.39
C ALA A 199 21.81 23.01 29.21
N ASN A 200 22.11 24.29 29.44
CA ASN A 200 22.30 25.26 28.36
C ASN A 200 23.62 24.98 27.61
N GLN A 201 23.61 23.92 26.82
CA GLN A 201 24.77 23.33 26.15
C GLN A 201 24.35 22.77 24.78
N GLN A 202 25.34 22.57 23.92
CA GLN A 202 25.16 21.92 22.63
C GLN A 202 25.02 20.39 22.80
N TYR A 203 24.06 19.83 22.08
CA TYR A 203 23.83 18.39 21.96
C TYR A 203 23.87 17.97 20.49
N TYR A 204 24.15 16.68 20.26
CA TYR A 204 24.12 16.09 18.91
C TYR A 204 23.04 15.01 18.78
N SER A 205 22.58 14.45 19.89
CA SER A 205 21.50 13.49 19.92
C SER A 205 20.79 13.53 21.28
N ILE A 206 19.52 13.14 21.29
CA ILE A 206 18.77 12.79 22.50
C ILE A 206 18.46 11.29 22.44
N LYS A 207 18.71 10.60 23.54
CA LYS A 207 18.36 9.19 23.73
C LYS A 207 17.08 9.13 24.55
N THR A 208 16.08 8.42 24.05
CA THR A 208 14.78 8.19 24.70
C THR A 208 14.53 6.68 24.85
N PRO A 209 13.45 6.25 25.51
CA PRO A 209 13.04 4.85 25.53
C PRO A 209 12.73 4.27 24.15
N LEU A 210 12.40 5.11 23.17
CA LEU A 210 12.06 4.71 21.79
C LEU A 210 13.31 4.48 20.94
N GLY A 211 14.33 5.30 21.13
CA GLY A 211 15.52 5.34 20.30
C GLY A 211 16.32 6.63 20.45
N TYR A 212 17.20 6.89 19.50
CA TYR A 212 17.96 8.14 19.41
C TYR A 212 17.34 9.05 18.36
N PHE A 213 17.28 10.34 18.68
CA PHE A 213 16.84 11.39 17.76
C PHE A 213 17.93 12.44 17.56
N TRP A 214 17.96 13.06 16.38
CA TRP A 214 18.88 14.15 16.03
C TRP A 214 18.29 15.03 14.93
N LEU A 215 18.91 16.18 14.69
CA LEU A 215 18.54 17.07 13.59
C LEU A 215 19.46 16.86 12.38
N GLU A 216 18.88 16.85 11.19
CA GLU A 216 19.61 16.96 9.93
C GLU A 216 19.16 18.19 9.16
N LEU A 217 20.12 19.05 8.80
CA LEU A 217 19.92 20.17 7.89
C LEU A 217 20.45 19.77 6.53
N ASN A 218 19.60 19.73 5.51
CA ASN A 218 19.95 19.29 4.16
C ASN A 218 20.65 17.92 4.16
N ARG A 219 20.16 16.98 4.98
CA ARG A 219 20.71 15.62 5.18
C ARG A 219 22.11 15.57 5.82
N VAL A 220 22.50 16.66 6.49
CA VAL A 220 23.74 16.72 7.26
C VAL A 220 23.38 16.85 8.74
N PRO A 221 23.81 15.94 9.61
CA PRO A 221 23.58 16.05 11.04
C PRO A 221 24.16 17.34 11.60
N ILE A 222 23.34 18.10 12.33
CA ILE A 222 23.74 19.37 12.95
C ILE A 222 23.58 19.34 14.46
N PRO A 223 24.33 20.20 15.19
CA PRO A 223 24.11 20.35 16.61
C PRO A 223 22.79 21.04 16.94
N MET A 224 22.24 20.70 18.10
CA MET A 224 20.95 21.18 18.58
C MET A 224 21.02 21.68 20.02
N LYS A 225 20.12 22.61 20.35
CA LYS A 225 19.74 22.97 21.72
C LYS A 225 18.51 22.15 22.09
N ILE A 226 18.51 21.66 23.32
CA ILE A 226 17.37 20.93 23.87
C ILE A 226 16.90 21.67 25.12
N THR A 227 15.61 21.92 25.23
CA THR A 227 14.98 22.48 26.43
C THR A 227 13.88 21.53 26.91
N GLN A 228 13.70 21.45 28.22
CA GLN A 228 12.64 20.60 28.79
C GLN A 228 11.33 21.38 28.76
N ILE A 229 10.28 20.75 28.22
CA ILE A 229 8.93 21.31 28.21
C ILE A 229 8.29 21.06 29.58
N GLN A 230 7.64 22.06 30.14
CA GLN A 230 7.02 22.00 31.47
C GLN A 230 5.54 22.38 31.37
N VAL A 231 4.66 21.41 31.55
CA VAL A 231 3.22 21.66 31.65
C VAL A 231 2.82 21.70 33.12
N ARG A 232 1.98 22.68 33.49
CA ARG A 232 1.58 22.89 34.89
C ARG A 232 0.47 21.94 35.34
N ASP A 233 -0.29 21.39 34.39
CA ASP A 233 -1.41 20.51 34.69
C ASP A 233 -0.91 19.11 35.08
N LYS A 234 -1.28 18.67 36.28
CA LYS A 234 -0.94 17.33 36.78
C LYS A 234 -1.76 16.22 36.15
N LYS A 235 -2.85 16.55 35.45
CA LYS A 235 -3.71 15.58 34.78
C LYS A 235 -3.02 14.94 33.58
N TYR A 236 -2.25 15.74 32.84
CA TYR A 236 -1.57 15.31 31.63
C TYR A 236 -0.08 15.19 31.95
N GLN A 237 0.35 14.00 32.38
CA GLN A 237 1.77 13.72 32.62
C GLN A 237 2.33 12.81 31.54
N VAL A 238 3.51 13.19 31.09
CA VAL A 238 4.32 12.41 30.16
C VAL A 238 5.65 12.05 30.81
N GLU A 239 6.29 10.99 30.31
CA GLU A 239 7.57 10.52 30.86
C GLU A 239 8.75 11.39 30.40
N GLY A 240 8.63 11.99 29.22
CA GLY A 240 9.58 12.98 28.73
C GLY A 240 8.92 13.91 27.72
N ALA A 241 9.32 15.19 27.75
CA ALA A 241 8.91 16.20 26.79
C ALA A 241 10.02 17.23 26.61
N PHE A 242 10.44 17.42 25.37
CA PHE A 242 11.60 18.23 25.02
C PHE A 242 11.32 19.03 23.76
N TYR A 243 11.76 20.28 23.76
CA TYR A 243 11.79 21.11 22.58
C TYR A 243 13.21 21.12 22.03
N ILE A 244 13.34 20.83 20.74
CA ILE A 244 14.59 20.57 20.03
C ILE A 244 14.72 21.60 18.92
N LYS A 245 15.76 22.44 19.00
CA LYS A 245 16.01 23.50 18.03
C LYS A 245 17.43 23.40 17.49
N PRO A 246 17.69 23.69 16.20
CA PRO A 246 19.05 23.83 15.70
C PRO A 246 19.84 24.85 16.52
N LEU A 247 21.11 24.55 16.82
CA LEU A 247 21.97 25.47 17.58
C LEU A 247 22.21 26.77 16.79
N GLU A 248 22.52 26.59 15.52
CA GLU A 248 22.71 27.63 14.51
C GLU A 248 22.23 27.07 13.17
N ILE A 249 21.52 27.88 12.39
CA ILE A 249 21.30 27.61 10.97
C ILE A 249 22.24 28.52 10.19
N ASN A 250 23.27 27.93 9.61
CA ASN A 250 24.20 28.63 8.73
C ASN A 250 24.15 27.97 7.35
N CYS A 251 23.19 28.38 6.53
CA CYS A 251 23.09 27.89 5.17
C CYS A 251 22.92 29.05 4.18
N ARG A 252 23.79 29.07 3.16
CA ARG A 252 23.62 29.91 1.97
C ARG A 252 22.41 29.47 1.12
N LYS A 253 21.94 28.23 1.32
CA LYS A 253 20.73 27.63 0.73
C LYS A 253 20.12 26.64 1.74
N PHE A 254 18.92 26.95 2.21
CA PHE A 254 18.08 26.03 2.98
C PHE A 254 17.31 25.13 2.01
N TYR A 255 17.17 23.84 2.31
CA TYR A 255 16.34 22.91 1.53
C TYR A 255 15.37 22.15 2.43
N GLU A 256 15.89 21.51 3.48
CA GLU A 256 15.07 20.77 4.45
C GLU A 256 15.74 20.76 5.83
N LEU A 257 14.95 20.88 6.90
CA LEU A 257 15.37 20.56 8.27
C LEU A 257 14.44 19.48 8.82
N GLU A 258 15.03 18.38 9.30
CA GLU A 258 14.31 17.20 9.76
C GLU A 258 14.72 16.78 11.18
N LEU A 259 13.76 16.26 11.92
CA LEU A 259 14.01 15.43 13.11
C LEU A 259 14.10 13.96 12.69
N CYS A 260 15.32 13.42 12.72
CA CYS A 260 15.60 12.04 12.37
C CYS A 260 15.67 11.13 13.60
N ALA A 261 15.48 9.83 13.37
CA ALA A 261 15.61 8.80 14.40
C ALA A 261 16.41 7.59 13.91
N ASP A 262 16.90 6.76 14.84
CA ASP A 262 17.60 5.51 14.51
C ASP A 262 16.65 4.32 14.24
N PHE A 263 15.35 4.60 14.18
CA PHE A 263 14.29 3.69 13.82
C PHE A 263 13.31 4.34 12.83
N ASP A 264 12.48 3.52 12.19
CA ASP A 264 11.48 3.98 11.23
C ASP A 264 10.24 4.50 11.95
N ILE A 265 10.12 5.82 12.11
CA ILE A 265 8.95 6.44 12.75
C ILE A 265 7.67 6.14 11.97
N ASP A 266 7.70 6.19 10.64
CA ASP A 266 6.54 5.92 9.77
C ASP A 266 6.13 4.43 9.76
N ALA A 267 6.92 3.53 10.37
CA ALA A 267 6.51 2.17 10.66
C ALA A 267 5.69 2.02 11.95
N SER A 268 5.67 3.05 12.79
CA SER A 268 4.92 3.08 14.04
C SER A 268 3.43 3.27 13.76
N ARG A 269 2.56 2.76 14.64
CA ARG A 269 1.12 2.88 14.46
C ARG A 269 0.71 4.33 14.65
N TRP A 270 0.25 4.99 13.59
CA TRP A 270 -0.30 6.34 13.69
C TRP A 270 -1.54 6.38 14.60
N ILE A 271 -1.66 7.41 15.43
CA ILE A 271 -2.78 7.61 16.36
C ILE A 271 -3.61 8.81 15.93
N ASP A 272 -3.03 10.01 15.96
CA ASP A 272 -3.77 11.24 15.70
C ASP A 272 -2.86 12.36 15.16
N VAL A 273 -3.49 13.35 14.54
CA VAL A 273 -2.85 14.63 14.16
C VAL A 273 -2.73 15.50 15.41
N LEU A 274 -1.61 16.21 15.53
CA LEU A 274 -1.35 17.19 16.58
C LEU A 274 -1.22 18.55 15.91
N SER A 275 -2.17 19.45 16.13
CA SER A 275 -2.14 20.78 15.49
C SER A 275 -2.82 21.86 16.32
N ASP A 276 -2.23 23.04 16.36
CA ASP A 276 -2.80 24.28 16.91
C ASP A 276 -2.41 25.47 16.02
N GLU A 277 -2.66 26.71 16.44
CA GLU A 277 -2.52 27.95 15.63
C GLU A 277 -1.17 28.09 14.91
N ASN A 278 -0.07 27.59 15.48
CA ASN A 278 1.28 27.71 14.90
C ASN A 278 2.11 26.45 15.12
N VAL A 279 1.47 25.28 15.12
CA VAL A 279 2.14 24.00 15.38
C VAL A 279 1.46 22.91 14.59
N TRP A 280 2.26 22.06 13.93
CA TRP A 280 1.75 20.89 13.23
C TRP A 280 2.62 19.65 13.42
N GLY A 281 1.98 18.50 13.52
CA GLY A 281 2.63 17.21 13.62
C GLY A 281 1.66 16.07 13.88
N ASN A 282 2.19 14.98 14.44
CA ASN A 282 1.43 13.74 14.61
C ASN A 282 1.89 12.98 15.86
N SER A 283 1.04 12.04 16.29
CA SER A 283 1.36 11.06 17.33
C SER A 283 1.30 9.63 16.81
N TRP A 284 2.11 8.78 17.43
CA TRP A 284 2.23 7.36 17.12
C TRP A 284 2.32 6.50 18.38
N GLU A 285 2.01 5.22 18.23
CA GLU A 285 2.27 4.16 19.20
C GLU A 285 3.40 3.26 18.66
N LEU A 286 4.36 2.98 19.54
CA LEU A 286 5.45 2.04 19.29
C LEU A 286 5.83 1.30 20.57
N ASN A 287 5.74 -0.03 20.55
CA ASN A 287 6.18 -0.92 21.62
C ASN A 287 5.61 -0.58 23.02
N GLY A 288 4.34 -0.19 23.09
CA GLY A 288 3.65 0.19 24.32
C GLY A 288 3.94 1.62 24.78
N PHE A 289 4.56 2.45 23.94
CA PHE A 289 4.76 3.88 24.17
C PHE A 289 3.98 4.70 23.15
N GLN A 290 3.29 5.72 23.63
CA GLN A 290 2.78 6.80 22.80
C GLN A 290 3.84 7.89 22.71
N PHE A 291 4.05 8.46 21.52
CA PHE A 291 4.92 9.61 21.34
C PHE A 291 4.39 10.57 20.28
N GLY A 292 4.70 11.84 20.44
CA GLY A 292 4.30 12.91 19.53
C GLY A 292 5.51 13.68 19.03
N ILE A 293 5.47 14.06 17.75
CA ILE A 293 6.43 14.95 17.12
C ILE A 293 5.63 16.06 16.45
N THR A 294 5.89 17.30 16.83
CA THR A 294 5.37 18.49 16.16
C THR A 294 6.50 19.42 15.79
N ALA A 295 6.26 20.29 14.81
CA ALA A 295 7.12 21.40 14.43
C ALA A 295 6.33 22.70 14.60
N GLY A 296 6.99 23.72 15.13
CA GLY A 296 6.41 25.07 15.22
C GLY A 296 6.43 25.78 13.87
N GLU A 297 5.37 26.51 13.55
CA GLU A 297 5.16 27.25 12.31
C GLU A 297 5.24 28.75 12.58
N SER A 298 5.57 29.54 11.55
CA SER A 298 5.45 30.99 11.67
C SER A 298 3.99 31.41 11.54
N PRO A 299 3.60 32.55 12.15
CA PRO A 299 2.24 33.08 12.00
C PRO A 299 1.98 33.74 10.63
N GLU A 300 2.99 33.87 9.77
CA GLU A 300 2.90 34.65 8.52
C GLU A 300 2.96 33.81 7.25
N PHE A 301 3.64 32.67 7.27
CA PHE A 301 3.87 31.85 6.08
C PHE A 301 3.19 30.50 6.20
N GLU A 302 2.44 30.13 5.16
CA GLU A 302 1.85 28.81 5.01
C GLU A 302 2.86 27.85 4.36
N ASP A 303 2.68 26.55 4.56
CA ASP A 303 3.48 25.47 3.93
C ASP A 303 4.99 25.48 4.26
N GLU A 304 5.42 26.15 5.32
CA GLU A 304 6.82 26.09 5.81
C GLU A 304 7.14 24.72 6.41
N VAL A 305 6.16 24.15 7.11
CA VAL A 305 6.21 22.80 7.66
C VAL A 305 5.36 21.90 6.78
N VAL A 306 5.99 20.83 6.30
CA VAL A 306 5.35 19.86 5.42
C VAL A 306 5.69 18.44 5.89
N ALA A 307 5.07 17.45 5.25
CA ALA A 307 5.58 16.08 5.30
C ALA A 307 5.85 15.55 3.89
N ARG A 308 6.76 14.57 3.79
CA ARG A 308 7.03 13.88 2.53
C ARG A 308 5.78 13.13 2.08
N LYS A 309 5.67 12.89 0.77
CA LYS A 309 4.53 12.26 0.07
C LYS A 309 3.97 10.95 0.69
N TYR A 310 4.69 10.29 1.58
CA TYR A 310 4.28 9.06 2.29
C TYR A 310 4.78 9.00 3.74
N SER A 311 5.04 10.16 4.33
CA SER A 311 5.49 10.31 5.71
C SER A 311 4.51 11.18 6.45
N ARG A 312 4.41 11.00 7.77
CA ARG A 312 3.67 11.90 8.67
C ARG A 312 4.61 12.71 9.58
N ILE A 313 5.91 12.59 9.38
CA ILE A 313 6.90 13.28 10.20
C ILE A 313 7.02 14.71 9.66
N PRO A 314 6.81 15.74 10.51
CA PRO A 314 6.98 17.11 10.06
C PRO A 314 8.44 17.40 9.74
N LEU A 315 8.65 18.23 8.73
CA LEU A 315 9.94 18.80 8.35
C LEU A 315 9.73 20.24 7.88
N TYR A 316 10.76 21.06 8.00
CA TYR A 316 10.75 22.41 7.43
C TYR A 316 11.23 22.36 5.99
N SER A 317 10.44 22.87 5.04
CA SER A 317 10.83 23.07 3.64
C SER A 317 11.23 24.50 3.32
N ASP A 318 10.84 25.46 4.17
CA ASP A 318 11.32 26.84 4.11
C ASP A 318 11.77 27.31 5.50
N TRP A 319 12.58 28.37 5.55
CA TRP A 319 13.12 28.90 6.79
C TRP A 319 13.30 30.42 6.75
N HIS A 320 12.55 31.10 7.60
CA HIS A 320 12.57 32.55 7.73
C HIS A 320 13.29 32.98 9.03
N PRO A 321 14.50 33.56 8.95
CA PRO A 321 15.31 33.89 10.13
C PRO A 321 14.61 34.79 11.16
N GLU A 322 13.69 35.65 10.73
CA GLU A 322 12.85 36.51 11.57
C GLU A 322 11.91 35.72 12.50
N PHE A 323 11.49 34.52 12.09
CA PHE A 323 10.61 33.63 12.85
C PHE A 323 11.36 32.49 13.53
N GLN A 324 12.69 32.56 13.62
CA GLN A 324 13.51 31.50 14.19
C GLN A 324 13.03 31.04 15.57
N ASP A 325 12.44 31.92 16.38
CA ASP A 325 11.97 31.63 17.73
C ASP A 325 10.71 30.74 17.79
N TYR A 326 9.97 30.66 16.69
CA TYR A 326 8.85 29.72 16.52
C TYR A 326 9.35 28.33 16.11
N TYR A 327 10.45 28.27 15.36
CA TYR A 327 10.92 27.02 14.78
C TYR A 327 11.69 26.11 15.73
N GLY A 328 11.36 24.83 15.63
CA GLY A 328 11.90 23.73 16.41
C GLY A 328 10.89 22.61 16.49
N PHE A 329 11.33 21.45 16.97
CA PHE A 329 10.49 20.27 17.10
C PHE A 329 10.17 20.01 18.58
N SER A 330 8.90 19.77 18.90
CA SER A 330 8.53 19.20 20.19
C SER A 330 8.50 17.68 20.08
N LEU A 331 9.16 17.00 21.02
CA LEU A 331 9.16 15.55 21.15
C LEU A 331 8.68 15.19 22.56
N ALA A 332 7.56 14.49 22.66
CA ALA A 332 7.01 13.99 23.92
C ALA A 332 6.71 12.49 23.85
N TRP A 333 6.80 11.79 24.97
CA TRP A 333 6.43 10.37 25.07
C TRP A 333 5.92 9.98 26.45
N LYS A 334 5.08 8.94 26.47
CA LYS A 334 4.60 8.26 27.67
C LYS A 334 4.28 6.80 27.36
N LYS A 335 4.00 6.00 28.39
CA LYS A 335 3.36 4.69 28.19
C LYS A 335 2.00 4.88 27.55
N TYR A 336 1.72 4.05 26.55
CA TYR A 336 0.45 4.07 25.85
C TYR A 336 -0.69 3.62 26.79
N GLU A 337 -1.75 4.42 26.86
CA GLU A 337 -2.96 4.14 27.64
C GLU A 337 -4.17 3.93 26.72
N SER A 338 -4.47 4.91 25.86
CA SER A 338 -5.49 4.83 24.83
C SER A 338 -5.28 5.87 23.73
N ASP A 339 -5.89 5.66 22.56
CA ASP A 339 -5.89 6.65 21.46
C ASP A 339 -6.59 7.96 21.83
N SER A 340 -7.47 7.94 22.84
CA SER A 340 -8.18 9.13 23.35
C SER A 340 -7.39 9.94 24.38
N ASP A 341 -6.16 9.52 24.72
CA ASP A 341 -5.33 10.20 25.69
C ASP A 341 -4.65 11.43 25.07
N LEU A 342 -5.07 12.60 25.54
CA LEU A 342 -4.58 13.90 25.09
C LEU A 342 -3.25 14.30 25.75
N SER A 343 -2.65 13.45 26.58
CA SER A 343 -1.45 13.84 27.35
C SER A 343 -0.29 14.26 26.47
N ILE A 344 -0.12 13.67 25.29
CA ILE A 344 0.94 14.06 24.34
C ILE A 344 0.65 15.45 23.77
N ASP A 345 -0.59 15.70 23.35
CA ASP A 345 -1.04 16.96 22.75
C ASP A 345 -0.61 18.17 23.60
N PHE A 346 -0.95 18.19 24.89
CA PHE A 346 -0.60 19.27 25.83
C PHE A 346 0.89 19.61 25.97
N TYR A 347 1.81 18.74 25.52
CA TYR A 347 3.26 18.99 25.56
C TYR A 347 3.86 19.28 24.20
N THR A 348 3.09 19.12 23.13
CA THR A 348 3.56 19.23 21.77
C THR A 348 2.87 20.34 20.99
N THR A 349 1.65 20.73 21.35
CA THR A 349 0.90 21.83 20.75
C THR A 349 1.01 23.13 21.55
#